data_AF-A0A848XRE3-F1
#
_entry.id   AF-A0A848XRE3-F1
#
_cell.length_a   1.000
_cell.length_b   1.000
_cell.length_c   1.000
_cell.angle_alpha   90.00
_cell.angle_beta   90.00
_cell.angle_gamma   90.00
#
_symmetry.space_group_name_H-M   'P 1'
#
loop_
_entity.id
_entity.type
_entity.pdbx_description
1 polymer ?
#
loop_
_entity_poly.entity_id
_entity_poly.type
_entity_poly.pdbx_seq_one_letter_code
_entity_poly.pdbx_strand_id
1 'polypeptide(L)'
;LTLRVDPHAQWEIQEYGRVMAGMVKRVAPLSFEAWLDYQVLGDKLSRAEIAALSRLIELDDEELRARDGAALGTEELADLGLSNREMAELRAKLQPREAPDFELDLTTMRDAEEVAAEMYEAVPAPSE
;
A
#
# COMPACT_ATOMS: atom_id res chain seq x y z
N LEU A 1 6.62 3.82 7.86
CA LEU A 1 6.45 2.41 7.43
C LEU A 1 5.95 2.29 5.99
N THR A 2 4.98 3.11 5.55
CA THR A 2 4.38 3.04 4.19
C THR A 2 5.40 2.84 3.06
N LEU A 3 6.41 3.71 2.92
CA LEU A 3 7.44 3.59 1.87
C LEU A 3 8.38 2.38 2.01
N ARG A 4 8.38 1.71 3.16
CA ARG A 4 9.26 0.58 3.45
C ARG A 4 8.57 -0.75 3.25
N VAL A 5 7.25 -0.81 3.44
CA VAL A 5 6.44 -2.01 3.17
C VAL A 5 5.82 -1.99 1.77
N ASP A 6 6.13 -0.98 0.97
CA ASP A 6 5.68 -0.85 -0.41
C ASP A 6 6.33 -1.93 -1.30
N PRO A 7 5.58 -2.58 -2.23
CA PRO A 7 6.11 -3.61 -3.12
C PRO A 7 7.32 -3.18 -3.97
N HIS A 8 7.47 -1.88 -4.25
CA HIS A 8 8.59 -1.34 -5.04
C HIS A 8 9.83 -1.05 -4.19
N ALA A 9 9.74 -1.13 -2.86
CA ALA A 9 10.91 -0.99 -1.99
C ALA A 9 11.85 -2.19 -2.17
N GLN A 10 13.13 -2.03 -1.80
CA GLN A 10 14.06 -3.16 -1.82
C GLN A 10 13.59 -4.25 -0.84
N TRP A 11 13.70 -5.52 -1.23
CA TRP A 11 13.14 -6.64 -0.45
C TRP A 11 13.63 -6.64 1.01
N GLU A 12 14.92 -6.44 1.25
CA GLU A 12 15.49 -6.47 2.60
C GLU A 12 14.82 -5.42 3.50
N ILE A 13 14.62 -4.19 3.02
CA ILE A 13 13.99 -3.14 3.84
C ILE A 13 12.49 -3.37 4.03
N GLN A 14 11.84 -4.11 3.13
CA GLN A 14 10.46 -4.57 3.34
C GLN A 14 10.35 -5.50 4.53
N GLU A 15 11.27 -6.47 4.67
CA GLU A 15 11.25 -7.41 5.79
C GLU A 15 11.41 -6.68 7.15
N TYR A 16 12.36 -5.73 7.24
CA TYR A 16 12.46 -4.86 8.43
C TYR A 16 11.17 -4.05 8.65
N GLY A 17 10.59 -3.53 7.57
CA GLY A 17 9.32 -2.81 7.59
C GLY A 17 8.17 -3.64 8.16
N ARG A 18 8.06 -4.92 7.76
CA ARG A 18 7.01 -5.84 8.21
C ARG A 18 7.14 -6.15 9.70
N VAL A 19 8.36 -6.43 10.18
CA VAL A 19 8.61 -6.66 11.62
C VAL A 19 8.24 -5.43 12.44
N MET A 20 8.68 -4.23 12.03
CA MET A 20 8.31 -2.99 12.73
C MET A 20 6.80 -2.74 12.70
N ALA A 21 6.12 -3.04 11.59
CA ALA A 21 4.67 -2.92 11.49
C ALA A 21 3.95 -3.88 12.45
N GLY A 22 4.40 -5.14 12.56
CA GLY A 22 3.88 -6.10 13.53
C GLY A 22 4.09 -5.67 14.99
N MET A 23 5.22 -5.03 15.31
CA MET A 23 5.44 -4.43 16.62
C MET A 23 4.44 -3.29 16.90
N VAL A 24 4.21 -2.40 15.92
CA VAL A 24 3.24 -1.31 16.03
C VAL A 24 1.82 -1.85 16.19
N LYS A 25 1.44 -2.90 15.46
CA LYS A 25 0.14 -3.58 15.62
C LYS A 25 -0.11 -4.01 17.06
N ARG A 26 0.92 -4.55 17.72
CA ARG A 26 0.82 -5.03 19.11
C ARG A 26 0.78 -3.90 20.14
N VAL A 27 1.49 -2.78 19.88
CA VAL A 27 1.61 -1.66 20.82
C VAL A 27 0.48 -0.63 20.68
N ALA A 28 0.02 -0.37 19.46
CA ALA A 28 -0.97 0.65 19.13
C ALA A 28 -1.95 0.17 18.04
N PRO A 29 -2.81 -0.82 18.35
CA PRO A 29 -3.64 -1.51 17.36
C PRO A 29 -4.60 -0.57 16.60
N LEU A 30 -5.25 0.38 17.27
CA LEU A 30 -6.16 1.33 16.62
C LEU A 30 -5.42 2.26 15.64
N SER A 31 -4.21 2.69 16.00
CA SER A 31 -3.38 3.51 15.11
C SER A 31 -2.84 2.69 13.94
N PHE A 32 -2.56 1.40 14.17
CA PHE A 32 -2.17 0.47 13.12
C PHE A 32 -3.29 0.24 12.10
N GLU A 33 -4.51 -0.03 12.56
CA GLU A 33 -5.69 -0.19 11.71
C GLU A 33 -5.94 1.07 10.86
N ALA A 34 -5.94 2.26 11.48
CA ALA A 34 -6.07 3.51 10.75
C ALA A 34 -4.94 3.73 9.73
N TRP A 35 -3.70 3.36 10.06
CA TRP A 35 -2.59 3.41 9.12
C TRP A 35 -2.79 2.45 7.94
N LEU A 36 -3.27 1.23 8.20
CA LEU A 36 -3.57 0.25 7.17
C LEU A 36 -4.65 0.78 6.21
N ASP A 37 -5.78 1.24 6.75
CA ASP A 37 -6.94 1.70 5.98
C ASP A 37 -6.64 2.95 5.15
N TYR A 38 -6.01 3.96 5.74
CA TYR A 38 -5.87 5.27 5.09
C TYR A 38 -4.53 5.49 4.39
N GLN A 39 -3.50 4.68 4.67
CA GLN A 39 -2.15 4.90 4.12
C GLN A 39 -1.61 3.72 3.32
N VAL A 40 -1.89 2.48 3.71
CA VAL A 40 -1.34 1.29 3.02
C VAL A 40 -2.30 0.78 1.95
N LEU A 41 -3.58 0.64 2.29
CA LEU A 41 -4.62 0.14 1.40
C LEU A 41 -5.42 1.26 0.72
N GLY A 42 -5.35 2.47 1.27
CA GLY A 42 -5.98 3.65 0.68
C GLY A 42 -5.16 4.24 -0.47
N ASP A 43 -5.85 4.82 -1.45
CA ASP A 43 -5.27 5.63 -2.51
C ASP A 43 -5.79 7.07 -2.47
N LYS A 44 -4.96 8.00 -2.95
CA LYS A 44 -5.38 9.37 -3.18
C LYS A 44 -5.92 9.50 -4.60
N LEU A 45 -7.12 10.07 -4.69
CA LEU A 45 -7.73 10.41 -5.97
C LEU A 45 -7.42 11.87 -6.32
N SER A 46 -7.02 12.09 -7.56
CA SER A 46 -6.82 13.41 -8.13
C SER A 46 -8.16 14.12 -8.32
N ARG A 47 -8.12 15.44 -8.56
CA ARG A 47 -9.33 16.22 -8.86
C ARG A 47 -10.11 15.66 -10.06
N ALA A 48 -9.40 15.22 -11.10
CA ALA A 48 -10.02 14.70 -12.32
C ALA A 48 -10.65 13.31 -12.08
N GLU A 49 -9.99 12.45 -11.29
CA GLU A 49 -10.51 11.14 -10.90
C GLU A 49 -11.80 11.29 -10.04
N ILE A 50 -11.81 12.23 -9.08
CA ILE A 50 -13.00 12.54 -8.29
C ILE A 50 -14.14 13.03 -9.19
N ALA A 51 -13.85 13.92 -10.15
CA ALA A 51 -14.85 14.41 -11.09
C ALA A 51 -15.43 13.28 -11.96
N ALA A 52 -14.60 12.35 -12.44
CA ALA A 52 -15.04 11.18 -13.18
C ALA A 52 -15.95 10.29 -12.32
N LEU A 53 -15.55 9.94 -11.10
CA LEU A 53 -16.36 9.11 -10.19
C LEU A 53 -17.69 9.78 -9.85
N SER A 54 -17.73 11.09 -9.62
CA SER A 54 -18.98 11.81 -9.32
C SER A 54 -20.04 11.74 -10.43
N ARG A 55 -19.62 11.48 -11.68
CA ARG A 55 -20.51 11.25 -12.83
C ARG A 55 -21.00 9.80 -12.94
N LEU A 56 -20.37 8.87 -12.24
CA LEU A 56 -20.64 7.44 -12.32
C LEU A 56 -21.39 6.91 -11.11
N ILE A 57 -21.06 7.41 -9.92
CA ILE A 57 -21.63 6.97 -8.65
C ILE A 57 -22.37 8.11 -7.96
N GLU A 58 -23.37 7.75 -7.18
CA GLU A 58 -24.06 8.63 -6.27
C GLU A 58 -24.22 7.97 -4.91
N LEU A 59 -24.15 8.79 -3.87
CA LEU A 59 -24.37 8.42 -2.49
C LEU A 59 -25.51 9.28 -1.97
N ASP A 60 -26.63 8.66 -1.64
CA ASP A 60 -27.68 9.28 -0.83
C ASP A 60 -27.49 8.91 0.65
N ASP A 61 -28.43 9.27 1.52
CA ASP A 61 -28.28 9.12 2.97
C ASP A 61 -28.10 7.65 3.42
N GLU A 62 -28.46 6.67 2.57
CA GLU A 62 -28.47 5.25 2.94
C GLU A 62 -27.77 4.34 1.93
N GLU A 63 -27.61 4.74 0.66
CA GLU A 63 -27.10 3.86 -0.39
C GLU A 63 -26.04 4.50 -1.29
N LEU A 64 -24.92 3.77 -1.49
CA LEU A 64 -23.95 4.02 -2.55
C LEU A 64 -24.34 3.22 -3.78
N ARG A 65 -24.73 3.90 -4.87
CA ARG A 65 -25.17 3.25 -6.11
C ARG A 65 -24.50 3.82 -7.34
N ALA A 66 -24.40 2.99 -8.37
CA ALA A 66 -24.06 3.46 -9.70
C ALA A 66 -25.26 4.23 -10.29
N ARG A 67 -24.98 5.29 -11.05
CA ARG A 67 -26.00 6.00 -11.82
C ARG A 67 -26.42 5.17 -13.04
N ASP A 68 -27.72 5.09 -13.30
CA ASP A 68 -28.25 4.28 -14.40
C ASP A 68 -27.68 4.69 -15.76
N GLY A 69 -27.11 3.73 -16.48
CA GLY A 69 -26.52 3.94 -17.81
C GLY A 69 -25.25 4.80 -17.82
N ALA A 70 -24.69 5.15 -16.66
CA ALA A 70 -23.50 5.98 -16.60
C ALA A 70 -22.27 5.21 -17.07
N ALA A 71 -21.64 5.72 -18.11
CA ALA A 71 -20.35 5.30 -18.60
C ALA A 71 -19.59 6.55 -19.07
N LEU A 72 -18.28 6.56 -18.87
CA LEU A 72 -17.41 7.60 -19.43
C LEU A 72 -16.44 6.94 -20.41
N GLY A 73 -16.47 7.40 -21.65
CA GLY A 73 -15.50 7.02 -22.67
C GLY A 73 -14.16 7.72 -22.46
N THR A 74 -13.16 7.28 -23.22
CA THR A 74 -11.80 7.86 -23.18
C THR A 74 -11.80 9.36 -23.47
N GLU A 75 -12.62 9.82 -24.41
CA GLU A 75 -12.73 11.25 -24.75
C GLU A 75 -13.28 12.07 -23.57
N GLU A 76 -14.35 11.60 -22.92
CA GLU A 76 -14.95 12.29 -21.77
C GLU A 76 -14.01 12.31 -20.55
N LEU A 77 -13.23 11.25 -20.34
CA LEU A 77 -12.18 11.21 -19.32
C LEU A 77 -11.04 12.19 -19.66
N ALA A 78 -10.68 12.31 -20.93
CA ALA A 78 -9.67 13.27 -21.38
C ALA A 78 -10.15 14.73 -21.20
N ASP A 79 -11.43 15.01 -21.47
CA ASP A 79 -12.04 16.32 -21.22
C ASP A 79 -12.05 16.71 -19.73
N LEU A 80 -12.12 15.70 -18.84
CA LEU A 80 -11.97 15.89 -17.40
C LEU A 80 -10.50 16.11 -16.97
N GLY A 81 -9.56 15.93 -17.89
CA GLY A 81 -8.12 16.14 -17.69
C GLY A 81 -7.33 14.88 -17.37
N LEU A 82 -7.88 13.68 -17.56
CA LEU A 82 -7.11 12.44 -17.43
C LEU A 82 -6.35 12.14 -18.72
N SER A 83 -5.03 12.17 -18.65
CA SER A 83 -4.15 11.61 -19.68
C SER A 83 -4.21 10.07 -19.70
N ASN A 84 -3.66 9.44 -20.76
CA ASN A 84 -3.54 7.98 -20.83
C ASN A 84 -2.83 7.38 -19.61
N ARG A 85 -1.84 8.08 -19.06
CA ARG A 85 -1.12 7.65 -17.85
C ARG A 85 -2.04 7.69 -16.63
N GLU A 86 -2.79 8.77 -16.45
CA GLU A 86 -3.71 8.91 -15.31
C GLU A 86 -4.89 7.94 -15.42
N MET A 87 -5.36 7.62 -16.62
CA MET A 87 -6.37 6.57 -16.80
C MET A 87 -5.84 5.18 -16.40
N ALA A 88 -4.57 4.88 -16.72
CA ALA A 88 -3.94 3.64 -16.28
C ALA A 88 -3.74 3.61 -14.76
N GLU A 89 -3.37 4.74 -14.16
CA GLU A 89 -3.24 4.90 -12.72
C GLU A 89 -4.59 4.72 -12.00
N LEU A 90 -5.65 5.39 -12.48
CA LEU A 90 -7.01 5.22 -11.95
C LEU A 90 -7.46 3.76 -12.03
N ARG A 91 -7.22 3.07 -13.15
CA ARG A 91 -7.53 1.64 -13.29
C ARG A 91 -6.83 0.81 -12.22
N ALA A 92 -5.57 1.12 -11.91
CA ALA A 92 -4.81 0.43 -10.88
C ALA A 92 -5.34 0.74 -9.47
N LYS A 93 -5.70 2.00 -9.18
CA LYS A 93 -6.32 2.42 -7.90
C LYS A 93 -7.66 1.75 -7.62
N LEU A 94 -8.44 1.46 -8.66
CA LEU A 94 -9.74 0.81 -8.54
C LEU A 94 -9.65 -0.71 -8.37
N GLN A 95 -8.45 -1.31 -8.46
CA GLN A 95 -8.27 -2.73 -8.12
C GLN A 95 -8.17 -2.89 -6.60
N PRO A 96 -8.92 -3.82 -5.98
CA PRO A 96 -8.75 -4.16 -4.57
C PRO A 96 -7.30 -4.58 -4.28
N ARG A 97 -6.74 -4.07 -3.19
CA ARG A 97 -5.40 -4.45 -2.71
C ARG A 97 -5.51 -5.38 -1.52
N GLU A 98 -4.67 -6.41 -1.49
CA GLU A 98 -4.51 -7.25 -0.32
C GLU A 98 -3.55 -6.61 0.68
N ALA A 99 -3.91 -6.69 1.96
CA ALA A 99 -3.02 -6.29 3.05
C ALA A 99 -1.83 -7.25 3.13
N PRO A 100 -0.59 -6.74 3.19
CA PRO A 100 0.54 -7.57 3.56
C PRO A 100 0.31 -8.19 4.94
N ASP A 101 0.82 -9.41 5.14
CA ASP A 101 0.84 -10.00 6.47
C ASP A 101 1.88 -9.29 7.35
N PHE A 102 1.42 -8.82 8.50
CA PHE A 102 2.22 -8.13 9.50
C PHE A 102 2.23 -8.88 10.84
N GLU A 103 1.74 -10.12 10.87
CA GLU A 103 1.84 -10.95 12.07
C GLU A 103 3.29 -11.29 12.41
N LEU A 104 3.61 -11.25 13.70
CA LEU A 104 4.93 -11.59 14.19
C LEU A 104 4.98 -13.07 14.55
N ASP A 105 5.70 -13.86 13.75
CA ASP A 105 6.05 -15.23 14.12
C ASP A 105 7.33 -15.23 14.97
N LEU A 106 7.14 -15.10 16.29
CA LEU A 106 8.24 -15.11 17.25
C LEU A 106 9.00 -16.45 17.29
N THR A 107 8.47 -17.54 16.71
CA THR A 107 9.18 -18.83 16.65
C THR A 107 10.36 -18.78 15.67
N THR A 108 10.36 -17.81 14.75
CA THR A 108 11.46 -17.56 13.80
C THR A 108 12.54 -16.63 14.34
N MET A 109 12.33 -16.07 15.55
CA MET A 109 13.30 -15.15 16.15
C MET A 109 14.61 -15.88 16.45
N ARG A 110 15.71 -15.31 15.97
CA ARG A 110 17.07 -15.75 16.29
C ARG A 110 17.69 -14.83 17.33
N ASP A 111 18.61 -15.39 18.11
CA ASP A 111 19.37 -14.60 19.07
C ASP A 111 20.26 -13.58 18.36
N ALA A 112 20.36 -12.37 18.92
CA ALA A 112 21.11 -11.28 18.29
C ALA A 112 22.61 -11.56 18.25
N GLU A 113 23.17 -12.24 19.25
CA GLU A 113 24.58 -12.60 19.33
C GLU A 113 24.90 -13.67 18.26
N GLU A 114 24.00 -14.64 18.06
CA GLU A 114 24.14 -15.67 17.03
C GLU A 114 24.16 -15.04 15.62
N VAL A 115 23.19 -14.18 15.32
CA VAL A 115 23.13 -13.49 14.02
C VAL A 115 24.35 -12.60 13.81
N ALA A 116 24.80 -11.89 14.86
CA ALA A 116 25.99 -11.05 14.76
C ALA A 116 27.25 -11.89 14.43
N ALA A 117 27.43 -13.03 15.10
CA ALA A 117 28.56 -13.93 14.84
C ALA A 117 28.57 -14.43 13.38
N GLU A 118 27.43 -14.88 12.86
CA GLU A 118 27.29 -15.31 11.46
C GLU A 118 27.67 -14.19 10.48
N MET A 119 27.18 -12.96 10.71
CA MET A 119 27.48 -11.82 9.85
C MET A 119 28.96 -11.45 9.88
N TYR A 120 29.63 -11.55 11.04
CA TYR A 120 31.06 -11.31 11.16
C TYR A 120 31.89 -12.33 10.38
N GLU A 121 31.51 -13.61 10.42
CA GLU A 121 32.19 -14.67 9.66
C GLU A 121 32.04 -14.50 8.14
N ALA A 122 30.93 -13.90 7.69
CA ALA A 122 30.67 -13.63 6.28
C ALA A 122 31.49 -12.45 5.71
N VAL A 123 32.15 -11.64 6.55
CA VAL A 123 33.00 -10.52 6.08
C VAL A 123 34.28 -11.08 5.47
N PRO A 124 34.56 -10.82 4.18
CA PRO A 124 35.79 -11.28 3.55
C PRO A 124 37.02 -10.72 4.26
N ALA A 125 38.03 -11.55 4.48
CA ALA A 125 39.33 -11.07 4.96
C ALA A 125 39.91 -10.07 3.94
N PRO A 126 40.57 -8.99 4.39
CA PRO A 126 41.23 -8.07 3.46
C PRO A 126 42.25 -8.84 2.62
N SER A 127 42.19 -8.67 1.30
CA SER A 127 43.20 -9.19 0.39
C SER A 127 44.54 -8.51 0.69
N GLU A 128 45.57 -9.31 0.98
CA GLU A 128 46.97 -8.85 1.13
C GLU A 128 47.49 -8.07 -0.09
#